data_AF-A0AA40YAK1-F1
#
_entry.id   AF-A0AA40YAK1-F1
#
_cell.length_a   1.000
_cell.length_b   1.000
_cell.length_c   1.000
_cell.angle_alpha   90.00
_cell.angle_beta   90.00
_cell.angle_gamma   90.00
#
_symmetry.space_group_name_H-M   'P 1'
#
loop_
_entity.id
_entity.type
_entity.pdbx_description
1 polymer ?
#
loop_
_entity_poly.entity_id
_entity_poly.type
_entity_poly.pdbx_seq_one_letter_code
_entity_poly.pdbx_strand_id
1 'polypeptide(L)'
;MIPRKGFLGGCSPAQVQSWLDEGGTQRALAQRLGVTHQAVNRFVRRHRLAGSGRQAFRDRQARELAERRQQVQRLVRAGLTSVEVAQRLGVSPATIGLDRQALWLGRVLKGPEHRTLRGLALDQVRARLKEVSRAQLARELGVSSSAVYRYCRNAGLST
;
A
#
# COMPACT_ATOMS: atom_id res chain seq x y z
N MET A 1 22.52 -39.64 19.66
CA MET A 1 21.06 -39.38 19.68
C MET A 1 20.48 -39.84 18.35
N ILE A 2 19.67 -40.90 18.34
CA ILE A 2 19.16 -41.52 17.09
C ILE A 2 18.06 -40.60 16.50
N PRO A 3 18.13 -40.18 15.23
CA PRO A 3 17.06 -39.40 14.63
C PRO A 3 15.79 -40.26 14.58
N ARG A 4 14.75 -39.84 15.31
CA ARG A 4 13.46 -40.52 15.33
C ARG A 4 12.87 -40.51 13.92
N LYS A 5 12.64 -41.71 13.34
CA LYS A 5 11.95 -41.87 12.04
C LYS A 5 10.64 -41.07 12.08
N GLY A 6 10.45 -40.14 11.15
CA GLY A 6 9.23 -39.34 11.02
C GLY A 6 9.29 -37.89 11.51
N PHE A 7 10.47 -37.38 11.89
CA PHE A 7 10.66 -35.98 12.27
C PHE A 7 11.53 -35.23 11.27
N LEU A 8 11.22 -33.94 11.04
CA LEU A 8 12.01 -33.03 10.19
C LEU A 8 12.81 -32.11 11.11
N GLY A 9 14.12 -32.34 11.24
CA GLY A 9 14.96 -31.51 12.12
C GLY A 9 14.48 -31.46 13.57
N GLY A 10 13.83 -32.54 14.06
CA GLY A 10 13.23 -32.59 15.40
C GLY A 10 11.78 -32.12 15.49
N CYS A 11 11.18 -31.58 14.42
CA CYS A 11 9.77 -31.19 14.39
C CYS A 11 8.85 -32.32 13.92
N SER A 12 7.70 -32.46 14.58
CA SER A 12 6.62 -33.37 14.19
C SER A 12 5.81 -32.81 13.00
N PRO A 13 5.04 -33.66 12.29
CA PRO A 13 4.13 -33.19 11.24
C PRO A 13 3.16 -32.09 11.69
N ALA A 14 2.64 -32.18 12.92
CA ALA A 14 1.73 -31.19 13.48
C ALA A 14 2.42 -29.83 13.73
N GLN A 15 3.66 -29.83 14.22
CA GLN A 15 4.44 -28.60 14.41
C GLN A 15 4.77 -27.94 13.07
N VAL A 16 5.10 -28.75 12.06
CA VAL A 16 5.34 -28.24 10.70
C VAL A 16 4.04 -27.68 10.09
N GLN A 17 2.89 -28.32 10.31
CA GLN A 17 1.59 -27.82 9.86
C GLN A 17 1.23 -26.48 10.53
N SER A 18 1.32 -26.38 11.86
CA SER A 18 1.04 -25.13 12.60
C SER A 18 1.86 -23.97 12.06
N TRP A 19 3.14 -24.21 11.80
CA TRP A 19 4.03 -23.18 11.27
C TRP A 19 3.68 -22.74 9.84
N LEU A 20 3.24 -23.68 8.99
CA LEU A 20 2.75 -23.36 7.65
C LEU A 20 1.42 -22.59 7.71
N ASP A 21 0.55 -22.94 8.65
CA ASP A 21 -0.73 -22.26 8.88
C ASP A 21 -0.49 -20.81 9.34
N GLU A 22 0.46 -20.61 10.25
CA GLU A 22 0.97 -19.30 10.70
C GLU A 22 1.62 -18.47 9.57
N GLY A 23 1.85 -19.05 8.39
CA GLY A 23 2.34 -18.32 7.21
C GLY A 23 3.82 -18.43 6.92
N GLY A 24 4.49 -19.34 7.60
CA GLY A 24 5.84 -19.68 7.26
C GLY A 24 5.97 -20.31 5.85
N THR A 25 7.06 -20.03 5.15
CA THR A 25 7.41 -20.67 3.87
C THR A 25 8.30 -21.90 4.05
N GLN A 26 8.15 -22.96 3.26
CA GLN A 26 9.04 -24.14 3.35
C GLN A 26 10.55 -23.78 3.35
N ARG A 27 10.94 -22.69 2.68
CA ARG A 27 12.31 -22.16 2.67
C ARG A 27 12.74 -21.56 4.01
N ALA A 28 11.89 -20.75 4.64
CA ALA A 28 12.18 -20.23 5.97
C ALA A 28 12.19 -21.35 7.03
N LEU A 29 11.35 -22.38 6.86
CA LEU A 29 11.39 -23.57 7.71
C LEU A 29 12.72 -24.33 7.56
N ALA A 30 13.18 -24.51 6.32
CA ALA A 30 14.47 -25.12 6.02
C ALA A 30 15.62 -24.39 6.72
N GLN A 31 15.66 -23.06 6.60
CA GLN A 31 16.67 -22.22 7.26
C GLN A 31 16.59 -22.34 8.78
N ARG A 32 15.39 -22.27 9.36
CA ARG A 32 15.18 -22.36 10.82
C ARG A 32 15.61 -23.70 11.40
N LEU A 33 15.36 -24.79 10.67
CA LEU A 33 15.66 -26.15 11.12
C LEU A 33 17.06 -26.63 10.72
N GLY A 34 17.83 -25.83 9.98
CA GLY A 34 19.13 -26.24 9.44
C GLY A 34 19.05 -27.42 8.47
N VAL A 35 17.91 -27.59 7.78
CA VAL A 35 17.68 -28.69 6.82
C VAL A 35 17.56 -28.16 5.40
N THR A 36 17.72 -29.03 4.41
CA THR A 36 17.53 -28.64 3.02
C THR A 36 16.06 -28.41 2.70
N HIS A 37 15.77 -27.48 1.77
CA HIS A 37 14.41 -27.27 1.26
C HIS A 37 13.79 -28.55 0.68
N GLN A 38 14.61 -29.43 0.07
CA GLN A 38 14.16 -30.72 -0.45
C GLN A 38 13.69 -31.67 0.66
N ALA A 39 14.36 -31.65 1.83
CA ALA A 39 13.91 -32.42 2.99
C ALA A 39 12.55 -31.94 3.48
N VAL A 40 12.35 -30.61 3.54
CA VAL A 40 11.05 -30.01 3.92
C VAL A 40 9.95 -30.41 2.92
N ASN A 41 10.18 -30.24 1.62
CA ASN A 41 9.19 -30.58 0.59
C ASN A 41 8.82 -32.08 0.62
N ARG A 42 9.82 -32.96 0.72
CA ARG A 42 9.59 -34.40 0.84
C ARG A 42 8.79 -34.74 2.09
N PHE A 43 9.08 -34.10 3.23
CA PHE A 43 8.37 -34.30 4.48
C PHE A 43 6.91 -33.86 4.39
N VAL A 44 6.69 -32.65 3.90
CA VAL A 44 5.36 -32.08 3.65
C VAL A 44 4.52 -32.99 2.75
N ARG A 45 5.08 -33.49 1.65
CA ARG A 45 4.38 -34.41 0.74
C ARG A 45 4.08 -35.75 1.40
N ARG A 46 5.05 -36.33 2.12
CA ARG A 46 4.91 -37.61 2.81
C ARG A 46 3.79 -37.58 3.85
N HIS A 47 3.65 -36.46 4.57
CA HIS A 47 2.66 -36.29 5.62
C HIS A 47 1.39 -35.56 5.15
N ARG A 48 1.25 -35.29 3.83
CA ARG A 48 0.10 -34.61 3.21
C ARG A 48 -0.26 -33.27 3.88
N LEU A 49 0.76 -32.50 4.27
CA LEU A 49 0.57 -31.22 4.97
C LEU A 49 0.02 -30.15 4.02
N ALA A 50 -1.03 -29.46 4.47
CA ALA A 50 -1.71 -28.40 3.74
C ALA A 50 -0.88 -27.09 3.73
N GLY A 51 -1.20 -26.17 2.82
CA GLY A 51 -0.71 -24.78 2.89
C GLY A 51 0.73 -24.55 2.42
N SER A 52 1.43 -25.59 2.00
CA SER A 52 2.87 -25.57 1.72
C SER A 52 3.25 -25.16 0.29
N GLY A 53 2.27 -24.87 -0.56
CA GLY A 53 2.45 -24.69 -2.00
C GLY A 53 2.37 -23.24 -2.49
N ARG A 54 2.84 -23.03 -3.73
CA ARG A 54 2.69 -21.77 -4.47
C ARG A 54 1.24 -21.26 -4.50
N GLN A 55 0.26 -22.17 -4.52
CA GLN A 55 -1.16 -21.81 -4.52
C GLN A 55 -1.61 -21.21 -3.19
N ALA A 56 -1.32 -21.86 -2.06
CA ALA A 56 -1.69 -21.33 -0.74
C ALA A 56 -1.05 -19.96 -0.44
N PHE A 57 0.19 -19.74 -0.90
CA PHE A 57 0.83 -18.42 -0.85
C PHE A 57 0.07 -17.37 -1.67
N ARG A 58 -0.35 -17.71 -2.89
CA ARG A 58 -1.15 -16.83 -3.75
C ARG A 58 -2.51 -16.51 -3.13
N ASP A 59 -3.18 -17.51 -2.58
CA ASP A 59 -4.49 -17.34 -1.94
C ASP A 59 -4.38 -16.43 -0.70
N ARG A 60 -3.24 -16.48 0.01
CA ARG A 60 -2.95 -15.56 1.11
C ARG A 60 -2.72 -14.13 0.62
N GLN A 61 -1.85 -13.95 -0.38
CA GLN A 61 -1.62 -12.63 -0.97
C GLN A 61 -2.90 -12.02 -1.56
N ALA A 62 -3.75 -12.83 -2.18
CA ALA A 62 -5.04 -12.39 -2.69
C ALA A 62 -5.96 -11.88 -1.57
N ARG A 63 -5.99 -12.58 -0.43
CA ARG A 63 -6.74 -12.17 0.77
C ARG A 63 -6.21 -10.87 1.36
N GLU A 64 -4.91 -10.78 1.61
CA GLU A 64 -4.26 -9.56 2.12
C GLU A 64 -4.50 -8.36 1.19
N LEU A 65 -4.41 -8.57 -0.12
CA LEU A 65 -4.70 -7.54 -1.11
C LEU A 65 -6.17 -7.11 -1.08
N ALA A 66 -7.11 -8.05 -0.96
CA ALA A 66 -8.53 -7.75 -0.88
C ALA A 66 -8.87 -6.96 0.39
N GLU A 67 -8.33 -7.37 1.54
CA GLU A 67 -8.50 -6.67 2.82
C GLU A 67 -7.93 -5.25 2.77
N ARG A 68 -6.70 -5.09 2.24
CA ARG A 68 -6.09 -3.77 2.05
C ARG A 68 -6.97 -2.89 1.17
N ARG A 69 -7.47 -3.41 0.05
CA ARG A 69 -8.34 -2.65 -0.86
C ARG A 69 -9.66 -2.24 -0.21
N GLN A 70 -10.25 -3.09 0.61
CA GLN A 70 -11.44 -2.72 1.40
C GLN A 70 -11.13 -1.59 2.40
N GLN A 71 -9.97 -1.61 3.05
CA GLN A 71 -9.54 -0.53 3.94
C GLN A 71 -9.31 0.77 3.15
N VAL A 72 -8.62 0.71 2.01
CA VAL A 72 -8.43 1.86 1.11
C VAL A 72 -9.77 2.47 0.71
N GLN A 73 -10.74 1.64 0.28
CA GLN A 73 -12.06 2.14 -0.11
C GLN A 73 -12.77 2.87 1.04
N ARG A 74 -12.73 2.31 2.25
CA ARG A 74 -13.34 2.94 3.44
C ARG A 74 -12.69 4.28 3.77
N LEU A 75 -11.36 4.35 3.81
CA LEU A 75 -10.64 5.57 4.17
C LEU A 75 -10.81 6.66 3.10
N VAL A 76 -10.84 6.28 1.83
CA VAL A 76 -11.08 7.24 0.73
C VAL A 76 -12.51 7.78 0.78
N ARG A 77 -13.50 6.94 1.08
CA ARG A 77 -14.90 7.41 1.30
C ARG A 77 -15.02 8.33 2.51
N ALA A 78 -14.18 8.16 3.52
CA ALA A 78 -14.06 9.07 4.65
C ALA A 78 -13.30 10.38 4.33
N GLY A 79 -12.90 10.59 3.07
CA GLY A 79 -12.28 11.83 2.61
C GLY A 79 -10.76 11.88 2.71
N LEU A 80 -10.10 10.82 3.17
CA LEU A 80 -8.64 10.84 3.31
C LEU A 80 -7.94 10.84 1.95
N THR A 81 -6.84 11.58 1.89
CA THR A 81 -5.94 11.61 0.74
C THR A 81 -5.12 10.33 0.63
N SER A 82 -4.60 10.02 -0.56
CA SER A 82 -3.76 8.83 -0.77
C SER A 82 -2.51 8.80 0.13
N VAL A 83 -2.00 9.96 0.56
CA VAL A 83 -0.82 10.06 1.45
C VAL A 83 -1.21 9.66 2.87
N GLU A 84 -2.33 10.16 3.38
CA GLU A 84 -2.82 9.81 4.72
C GLU A 84 -3.23 8.35 4.80
N VAL A 85 -3.88 7.83 3.75
CA VAL A 85 -4.19 6.39 3.64
C VAL A 85 -2.91 5.57 3.67
N ALA A 86 -1.88 5.98 2.92
CA ALA A 86 -0.59 5.28 2.88
C ALA A 86 0.08 5.23 4.27
N GLN A 87 0.12 6.37 4.97
CA GLN A 87 0.64 6.46 6.33
C GLN A 87 -0.14 5.56 7.30
N ARG A 88 -1.47 5.58 7.22
CA ARG A 88 -2.33 4.81 8.13
C ARG A 88 -2.24 3.30 7.91
N LEU A 89 -2.00 2.87 6.67
CA LEU A 89 -1.86 1.45 6.32
C LEU A 89 -0.40 0.97 6.32
N GLY A 90 0.58 1.83 6.60
CA GLY A 90 2.00 1.46 6.61
C GLY A 90 2.54 1.03 5.24
N VAL A 91 1.99 1.57 4.15
CA VAL A 91 2.41 1.24 2.77
C VAL A 91 2.86 2.49 2.01
N SER A 92 3.48 2.30 0.85
CA SER A 92 3.89 3.44 0.02
C SER A 92 2.70 4.12 -0.64
N PRO A 93 2.74 5.46 -0.87
CA PRO A 93 1.71 6.17 -1.64
C PRO A 93 1.50 5.60 -3.04
N ALA A 94 2.54 5.05 -3.67
CA ALA A 94 2.44 4.37 -4.96
C ALA A 94 1.55 3.11 -4.89
N THR A 95 1.63 2.34 -3.79
CA THR A 95 0.78 1.18 -3.55
C THR A 95 -0.70 1.57 -3.46
N ILE A 96 -0.99 2.67 -2.75
CA ILE A 96 -2.36 3.22 -2.68
C ILE A 96 -2.84 3.68 -4.06
N GLY A 97 -1.95 4.26 -4.88
CA GLY A 97 -2.24 4.61 -6.27
C GLY A 97 -2.75 3.42 -7.08
N LEU A 98 -2.07 2.27 -6.99
CA LEU A 98 -2.46 1.03 -7.67
C LEU A 98 -3.81 0.49 -7.16
N ASP A 99 -4.04 0.51 -5.84
CA ASP A 99 -5.29 0.04 -5.26
C ASP A 99 -6.47 0.92 -5.67
N ARG A 100 -6.30 2.24 -5.69
CA ARG A 100 -7.33 3.18 -6.15
C ARG A 100 -7.68 2.98 -7.62
N GLN A 101 -6.68 2.71 -8.46
CA GLN A 101 -6.90 2.40 -9.87
C GLN A 101 -7.71 1.11 -10.02
N ALA A 102 -7.34 0.05 -9.29
CA ALA A 102 -8.05 -1.21 -9.30
C ALA A 102 -9.50 -1.10 -8.78
N LEU A 103 -9.75 -0.15 -7.87
CA LEU A 103 -11.07 0.13 -7.29
C LEU A 103 -11.86 1.21 -8.04
N TRP A 104 -11.34 1.75 -9.14
CA TRP A 104 -11.97 2.83 -9.91
C TRP A 104 -12.32 4.08 -9.09
N LEU A 105 -11.56 4.37 -8.03
CA LEU A 105 -11.84 5.46 -7.09
C LEU A 105 -11.37 6.84 -7.59
N GLY A 106 -10.99 6.96 -8.86
CA GLY A 106 -10.47 8.20 -9.45
C GLY A 106 -9.19 8.73 -8.77
N ARG A 107 -8.72 9.92 -9.21
CA ARG A 107 -7.63 10.64 -8.54
C ARG A 107 -8.23 11.60 -7.50
N VAL A 108 -7.92 11.39 -6.22
CA VAL A 108 -8.10 12.45 -5.22
C VAL A 108 -6.93 13.41 -5.39
N LEU A 109 -7.19 14.55 -6.01
CA LEU A 109 -6.31 15.70 -5.91
C LEU A 109 -6.41 16.20 -4.46
N LYS A 110 -5.29 16.57 -3.82
CA LYS A 110 -5.29 17.22 -2.48
C LYS A 110 -6.46 18.21 -2.38
N GLY A 111 -7.19 18.23 -1.27
CA GLY A 111 -8.23 19.25 -1.08
C GLY A 111 -7.67 20.66 -1.34
N PRO A 112 -8.49 21.60 -1.86
CA PRO A 112 -8.03 22.93 -2.25
C PRO A 112 -7.21 23.63 -1.13
N GLU A 113 -7.55 23.40 0.13
CA GLU A 113 -6.87 23.88 1.34
C GLU A 113 -5.41 23.42 1.49
N HIS A 114 -5.05 22.25 0.96
CA HIS A 114 -3.69 21.71 1.03
C HIS A 114 -2.84 22.02 -0.21
N ARG A 115 -3.37 22.80 -1.15
CA ARG A 115 -2.64 23.19 -2.36
C ARG A 115 -1.99 24.54 -2.14
N THR A 116 -0.68 24.60 -2.35
CA THR A 116 0.06 25.86 -2.29
C THR A 116 0.48 26.32 -3.69
N LEU A 117 0.50 27.64 -3.89
CA LEU A 117 1.07 28.28 -5.08
C LEU A 117 2.37 28.97 -4.65
N ARG A 118 3.52 28.35 -4.93
CA ARG A 118 4.84 28.84 -4.49
C ARG A 118 4.90 29.13 -2.99
N GLY A 119 4.33 28.23 -2.18
CA GLY A 119 4.31 28.36 -0.71
C GLY A 119 3.14 29.17 -0.16
N LEU A 120 2.37 29.88 -1.00
CA LEU A 120 1.16 30.56 -0.56
C LEU A 120 0.02 29.56 -0.39
N ALA A 121 -0.66 29.62 0.76
CA ALA A 121 -1.88 28.89 1.04
C ALA A 121 -3.08 29.47 0.25
N LEU A 122 -4.16 28.71 0.17
CA LEU A 122 -5.35 29.08 -0.60
C LEU A 122 -5.93 30.45 -0.22
N ASP A 123 -6.03 30.74 1.07
CA ASP A 123 -6.59 32.01 1.55
C ASP A 123 -5.70 33.20 1.19
N GLN A 124 -4.37 33.01 1.22
CA GLN A 124 -3.41 34.04 0.81
C GLN A 124 -3.51 34.32 -0.69
N VAL A 125 -3.63 33.28 -1.52
CA VAL A 125 -3.85 33.42 -2.96
C VAL A 125 -5.19 34.13 -3.22
N ARG A 126 -6.26 33.74 -2.52
CA ARG A 126 -7.58 34.35 -2.64
C ARG A 126 -7.57 35.83 -2.24
N ALA A 127 -6.87 36.20 -1.17
CA ALA A 127 -6.71 37.58 -0.75
C ALA A 127 -5.98 38.41 -1.80
N ARG A 128 -4.85 37.91 -2.33
CA ARG A 128 -4.09 38.63 -3.38
C ARG A 128 -4.88 38.79 -4.67
N LEU A 129 -5.69 37.80 -5.06
CA LEU A 129 -6.54 37.91 -6.25
C LEU A 129 -7.66 38.95 -6.14
N LYS A 130 -7.95 39.49 -4.95
CA LYS A 130 -8.85 40.65 -4.80
C LYS A 130 -8.15 41.96 -5.15
N GLU A 131 -6.84 42.02 -5.03
CA GLU A 131 -6.02 43.22 -5.22
C GLU A 131 -5.35 43.25 -6.60
N VAL A 132 -4.90 42.08 -7.08
CA VAL A 132 -4.12 41.95 -8.31
C VAL A 132 -4.73 40.95 -9.28
N SER A 133 -4.49 41.18 -10.58
CA SER A 133 -4.91 40.24 -11.61
C SER A 133 -4.11 38.92 -11.54
N ARG A 134 -4.68 37.84 -12.09
CA ARG A 134 -4.00 36.53 -12.18
C ARG A 134 -2.65 36.60 -12.91
N ALA A 135 -2.54 37.46 -13.92
CA ALA A 135 -1.30 37.66 -14.66
C ALA A 135 -0.26 38.42 -13.83
N GLN A 136 -0.69 39.40 -13.04
CA GLN A 136 0.19 40.14 -12.15
C GLN A 136 0.69 39.23 -11.01
N LEU A 137 -0.19 38.43 -10.41
CA LEU A 137 0.20 37.42 -9.42
C LEU A 137 1.22 36.41 -9.98
N ALA A 138 1.10 36.03 -11.25
CA ALA A 138 2.06 35.15 -11.91
C ALA A 138 3.47 35.78 -11.97
N ARG A 139 3.54 37.06 -12.32
CA ARG A 139 4.80 37.83 -12.35
C ARG A 139 5.42 37.94 -10.96
N GLU A 140 4.62 38.29 -9.95
CA GLU A 140 5.08 38.42 -8.55
C GLU A 140 5.67 37.11 -8.02
N LEU A 141 5.04 35.98 -8.32
CA LEU A 141 5.46 34.66 -7.84
C LEU A 141 6.54 34.00 -8.72
N GLY A 142 6.93 34.64 -9.83
CA GLY A 142 7.87 34.10 -10.79
C GLY A 142 7.39 32.77 -11.40
N VAL A 143 6.10 32.66 -11.71
CA VAL A 143 5.48 31.48 -12.35
C VAL A 143 4.75 31.87 -13.62
N SER A 144 4.44 30.90 -14.46
CA SER A 144 3.64 31.16 -15.66
C SER A 144 2.19 31.49 -15.31
N SER A 145 1.56 32.35 -16.11
CA SER A 145 0.12 32.63 -15.99
C SER A 145 -0.71 31.34 -16.01
N SER A 146 -0.35 30.39 -16.87
CA SER A 146 -0.99 29.07 -16.94
C SER A 146 -0.92 28.27 -15.63
N ALA A 147 0.16 28.43 -14.85
CA ALA A 147 0.27 27.80 -13.53
C ALA A 147 -0.73 28.40 -12.54
N VAL A 148 -0.89 29.73 -12.53
CA VAL A 148 -1.86 30.43 -11.68
C VAL A 148 -3.29 30.07 -12.07
N TYR A 149 -3.61 30.06 -13.37
CA TYR A 149 -4.92 29.66 -13.87
C TYR A 149 -5.26 28.20 -13.51
N ARG A 150 -4.30 27.28 -13.71
CA ARG A 150 -4.47 25.87 -13.34
C ARG A 150 -4.68 25.71 -11.83
N TYR A 151 -3.90 26.44 -11.03
CA TYR A 151 -4.08 26.47 -9.57
C TYR A 151 -5.47 26.94 -9.19
N CYS A 152 -5.92 28.10 -9.70
CA CYS A 152 -7.24 28.66 -9.42
C CYS A 152 -8.38 27.72 -9.81
N ARG A 153 -8.31 27.13 -11.01
CA ARG A 153 -9.29 26.14 -11.49
C ARG A 153 -9.39 24.97 -10.52
N ASN A 154 -8.24 24.39 -10.18
CA ASN A 154 -8.22 23.23 -9.31
C ASN A 154 -8.73 23.63 -7.91
N ALA A 155 -8.30 24.77 -7.39
CA ALA A 155 -8.61 25.28 -6.07
C ALA A 155 -10.07 25.79 -5.90
N GLY A 156 -10.89 25.77 -6.94
CA GLY A 156 -12.26 26.29 -6.89
C GLY A 156 -12.33 27.83 -6.81
N LEU A 157 -11.27 28.52 -7.26
CA LEU A 157 -11.19 29.99 -7.35
C LEU A 157 -11.53 30.51 -8.76
N SER A 158 -12.10 29.64 -9.60
CA SER A 158 -12.62 30.00 -10.92
C SER A 158 -14.04 30.54 -10.80
N THR A 159 -14.14 31.84 -10.53
CA THR A 159 -15.16 32.73 -11.09
C THR A 159 -14.58 33.48 -12.27
#